data_AF-A0AAE0DWT8-F1
#
_entry.id   AF-A0AAE0DWT8-F1
#
_cell.length_a   1.000
_cell.length_b   1.000
_cell.length_c   1.000
_cell.angle_alpha   90.00
_cell.angle_beta   90.00
_cell.angle_gamma   90.00
#
_symmetry.space_group_name_H-M   'P 1'
#
loop_
_entity.id
_entity.type
_entity.pdbx_description
1 polymer ?
#
loop_
_entity_poly.entity_id
_entity_poly.type
_entity_poly.pdbx_seq_one_letter_code
_entity_poly.pdbx_strand_id
1 'polypeptide(L)'
;MEELSNLHQNAYDYVINARPEKWSRVHCPQQRYRLMTTNTAECLNSCLRFAWKLPMLTLAEFIRDMLQHWYYDRYQAAQSIRHQLTDTA
;
A
#
# COMPACT_ATOMS: atom_id res chain seq x y z
N MET A 1 24.69 -5.34 -4.78
CA MET A 1 25.08 -3.97 -4.35
C MET A 1 26.31 -3.50 -5.12
N GLU A 2 27.32 -4.34 -5.35
CA GLU A 2 28.49 -4.01 -6.21
C GLU A 2 28.15 -3.66 -7.66
N GLU A 3 27.06 -4.21 -8.20
CA GLU A 3 26.58 -3.80 -9.54
C GLU A 3 26.12 -2.33 -9.59
N LEU A 4 25.65 -1.79 -8.45
CA LEU A 4 25.14 -0.43 -8.35
C LEU A 4 26.28 0.59 -8.23
N SER A 5 27.39 0.23 -7.58
CA SER A 5 28.62 1.04 -7.58
C SER A 5 29.21 1.17 -8.98
N ASN A 6 29.14 0.10 -9.78
CA ASN A 6 29.61 0.12 -11.16
C ASN A 6 28.76 1.00 -12.09
N LEU A 7 27.47 1.19 -11.78
CA LEU A 7 26.55 1.98 -12.58
C LEU A 7 26.55 3.46 -12.17
N HIS A 8 26.43 3.73 -10.86
CA HIS A 8 26.36 5.07 -10.29
C HIS A 8 26.89 5.10 -8.86
N GLN A 9 28.15 5.51 -8.70
CA GLN A 9 28.83 5.59 -7.41
C GLN A 9 28.07 6.44 -6.38
N ASN A 10 27.57 7.62 -6.77
CA ASN A 10 26.85 8.51 -5.85
C ASN A 10 25.56 7.88 -5.29
N ALA A 11 24.86 7.09 -6.12
CA ALA A 11 23.65 6.39 -5.69
C ALA A 11 24.00 5.23 -4.75
N TYR A 12 25.10 4.52 -5.04
CA TYR A 12 25.63 3.49 -4.16
C TYR A 12 26.00 4.06 -2.78
N ASP A 13 26.76 5.16 -2.75
CA ASP A 13 27.17 5.82 -1.51
C ASP A 13 25.93 6.30 -0.73
N TYR A 14 24.92 6.85 -1.41
CA TYR A 14 23.67 7.23 -0.77
C TYR A 14 22.94 6.03 -0.14
N VAL A 15 22.81 4.91 -0.86
CA VAL A 15 22.08 3.73 -0.36
C VAL A 15 22.82 3.04 0.78
N ILE A 16 24.15 3.02 0.77
CA ILE A 16 24.97 2.48 1.86
C ILE A 16 24.89 3.37 3.10
N ASN A 17 24.94 4.69 2.93
CA ASN A 17 24.83 5.64 4.03
C ASN A 17 23.40 5.77 4.57
N ALA A 18 22.39 5.58 3.71
CA ALA A 18 21.00 5.52 4.12
C ALA A 18 20.72 4.19 4.81
N ARG A 19 20.18 4.25 6.03
CA ARG A 19 19.82 3.03 6.75
C ARG A 19 18.77 2.20 5.96
N PRO A 20 18.85 0.87 5.96
CA PRO A 20 17.97 -0.01 5.18
C PRO A 20 16.48 0.26 5.37
N GLU A 21 16.05 0.73 6.54
CA GLU A 21 14.66 1.06 6.83
C GLU A 21 14.11 2.20 5.95
N LYS A 22 14.99 3.02 5.36
CA LYS A 22 14.64 4.15 4.49
C LYS A 22 14.43 3.76 3.03
N TRP A 23 15.07 2.68 2.55
CA TRP A 23 15.06 2.31 1.13
C TRP A 23 14.61 0.86 0.87
N SER A 24 14.81 -0.05 1.82
CA SER A 24 14.37 -1.44 1.70
C SER A 24 12.99 -1.62 2.32
N ARG A 25 12.06 -2.14 1.52
CA ARG A 25 10.70 -2.47 1.96
C ARG A 25 10.67 -3.54 3.04
N VAL A 26 11.57 -4.52 2.97
CA VAL A 26 11.66 -5.65 3.91
C VAL A 26 12.09 -5.18 5.30
N HIS A 27 12.89 -4.12 5.36
CA HIS A 27 13.41 -3.57 6.60
C HIS A 27 12.64 -2.33 7.09
N CYS A 28 11.63 -1.85 6.36
CA CYS A 28 10.87 -0.68 6.80
C CYS A 28 9.97 -1.05 7.99
N PRO A 29 10.19 -0.48 9.20
CA PRO A 29 9.39 -0.79 10.38
C PRO A 29 7.96 -0.23 10.25
N GLN A 30 7.79 0.81 9.45
CA GLN A 30 6.47 1.31 9.11
C GLN A 30 5.91 0.49 7.94
N GLN A 31 4.70 -0.05 8.10
CA GLN A 31 3.95 -0.64 6.99
C GLN A 31 3.43 0.44 6.02
N ARG A 32 4.34 1.23 5.44
CA ARG A 32 4.06 2.32 4.49
C ARG A 32 3.35 1.81 3.24
N TYR A 33 3.55 0.54 2.90
CA TYR A 33 2.89 -0.12 1.78
C TYR A 33 2.47 -1.54 2.17
N ARG A 34 1.53 -1.68 3.10
CA ARG A 34 0.60 -2.82 3.04
C ARG A 34 -0.41 -2.58 1.91
N LEU A 35 0.07 -2.25 0.71
CA LEU A 35 -0.76 -2.26 -0.48
C LEU A 35 -0.63 -3.66 -1.08
N MET A 36 -1.63 -4.47 -0.71
CA MET A 36 -2.12 -5.67 -1.39
C MET A 36 -1.30 -6.11 -2.61
N THR A 37 -0.72 -7.31 -2.52
CA THR A 37 -0.30 -8.09 -3.70
C THR A 37 -1.49 -8.57 -4.54
N THR A 38 -2.72 -8.35 -4.06
CA THR A 38 -3.94 -8.64 -4.80
C THR A 38 -4.42 -7.36 -5.48
N ASN A 39 -4.20 -7.27 -6.78
CA ASN A 39 -4.69 -6.22 -7.65
C ASN A 39 -6.15 -5.87 -7.32
N THR A 40 -6.44 -4.63 -6.93
CA THR A 40 -7.78 -4.18 -6.56
C THR A 40 -8.79 -4.48 -7.67
N ALA A 41 -8.38 -4.40 -8.94
CA ALA A 41 -9.23 -4.73 -10.08
C ALA A 41 -9.53 -6.24 -10.17
N GLU A 42 -8.60 -7.12 -9.80
CA GLU A 42 -8.85 -8.57 -9.78
C GLU A 42 -9.78 -8.97 -8.63
N CYS A 43 -9.59 -8.40 -7.44
CA CYS A 43 -10.51 -8.60 -6.32
C CYS A 43 -11.92 -8.11 -6.68
N LEU A 44 -12.03 -6.92 -7.26
CA LEU A 44 -13.30 -6.38 -7.73
C LEU A 44 -13.91 -7.30 -8.79
N ASN A 45 -13.16 -7.69 -9.83
CA ASN A 45 -13.67 -8.59 -10.87
C ASN A 45 -14.15 -9.94 -10.30
N SER A 46 -13.43 -10.49 -9.31
CA SER A 46 -13.84 -11.73 -8.63
C SER A 46 -15.15 -11.55 -7.85
N CYS A 47 -15.31 -10.45 -7.11
CA CYS A 47 -16.55 -10.14 -6.40
C CYS A 47 -17.72 -9.85 -7.36
N LEU A 48 -17.45 -9.12 -8.45
CA LEU A 48 -18.44 -8.69 -9.44
C LEU A 48 -18.91 -9.82 -10.35
N ARG A 49 -18.11 -10.89 -10.53
CA ARG A 49 -18.45 -12.04 -11.37
C ARG A 49 -19.76 -12.72 -10.95
N PHE A 50 -20.08 -12.72 -9.65
CA PHE A 50 -21.34 -13.27 -9.14
C PHE A 50 -22.52 -12.30 -9.27
N ALA A 51 -22.24 -11.00 -9.30
CA ALA A 51 -23.25 -9.95 -9.30
C ALA A 51 -23.72 -9.50 -10.70
N TRP A 52 -23.08 -9.98 -11.77
CA TRP A 52 -23.53 -9.74 -13.16
C TRP A 52 -24.91 -10.34 -13.50
N LYS A 53 -25.50 -11.14 -12.60
CA LYS A 53 -26.89 -11.64 -12.71
C LYS A 53 -27.91 -10.80 -11.92
N LEU A 54 -27.47 -9.75 -11.22
CA LEU A 54 -28.32 -8.89 -10.41
C LEU A 54 -28.63 -7.56 -11.13
N PRO A 55 -29.75 -6.89 -10.82
CA PRO A 55 -30.04 -5.57 -11.38
C PRO A 55 -28.91 -4.60 -11.07
N MET A 56 -28.41 -3.85 -12.07
CA MET A 56 -27.24 -2.96 -11.96
C MET A 56 -27.26 -2.05 -10.72
N LEU A 57 -28.46 -1.65 -10.28
CA LEU A 57 -28.67 -0.87 -9.05
C LEU A 57 -28.19 -1.61 -7.79
N THR A 58 -28.60 -2.86 -7.59
CA THR A 58 -28.19 -3.65 -6.42
C THR A 58 -26.69 -3.90 -6.38
N LEU A 59 -26.07 -4.06 -7.56
CA LEU A 59 -24.63 -4.20 -7.69
C LEU A 59 -23.89 -2.90 -7.33
N ALA A 60 -24.37 -1.76 -7.82
CA ALA A 60 -23.80 -0.46 -7.50
C ALA A 60 -23.91 -0.15 -5.99
N GLU A 61 -25.04 -0.51 -5.36
CA GLU A 61 -25.22 -0.35 -3.92
C GLU A 61 -24.27 -1.24 -3.12
N PHE A 62 -24.08 -2.50 -3.53
CA PHE A 62 -23.13 -3.41 -2.91
C PHE A 62 -21.68 -2.90 -3.02
N ILE A 63 -21.26 -2.41 -4.20
CA ILE A 63 -19.92 -1.84 -4.39
C ILE A 63 -19.75 -0.59 -3.51
N ARG A 64 -20.75 0.29 -3.46
CA ARG A 64 -20.74 1.50 -2.63
C ARG A 64 -20.55 1.12 -1.16
N ASP A 65 -21.34 0.19 -0.66
CA ASP A 65 -21.29 -0.26 0.74
C ASP A 65 -19.93 -0.88 1.08
N MET A 66 -19.40 -1.75 0.22
CA MET A 66 -18.08 -2.35 0.39
C MET A 66 -16.96 -1.30 0.42
N LEU A 67 -16.98 -0.33 -0.49
CA LEU A 67 -15.99 0.75 -0.53
C LEU A 67 -16.10 1.65 0.70
N GLN A 68 -17.31 2.01 1.12
CA GLN A 68 -17.53 2.85 2.31
C GLN A 68 -16.97 2.20 3.57
N HIS A 69 -17.26 0.91 3.80
CA HIS A 69 -16.69 0.17 4.93
C HIS A 69 -15.16 0.10 4.84
N TRP A 70 -14.60 -0.21 3.68
CA TRP A 70 -13.16 -0.29 3.50
C TRP A 70 -12.44 1.03 3.76
N TYR A 71 -13.00 2.15 3.28
CA TYR A 71 -12.45 3.49 3.56
C TYR A 71 -12.59 3.85 5.04
N TYR A 72 -13.72 3.54 5.66
CA TYR A 72 -13.95 3.78 7.07
C TYR A 72 -12.92 3.03 7.94
N ASP A 73 -12.72 1.74 7.70
CA ASP A 73 -11.74 0.93 8.44
C ASP A 73 -10.33 1.46 8.28
N ARG A 74 -9.95 1.88 7.06
CA ARG A 74 -8.63 2.48 6.82
C ARG A 74 -8.47 3.83 7.50
N TYR A 75 -9.52 4.63 7.56
CA TYR A 75 -9.52 5.90 8.26
C TYR A 75 -9.34 5.69 9.78
N GLN A 76 -10.10 4.76 10.37
CA GLN A 76 -9.96 4.38 11.77
C GLN A 76 -8.57 3.83 12.08
N ALA A 77 -8.05 2.93 11.23
CA ALA A 77 -6.70 2.41 11.35
C ALA A 77 -5.66 3.54 11.29
N ALA A 78 -5.79 4.49 10.35
CA ALA A 78 -4.90 5.64 10.23
C ALA A 78 -4.93 6.53 11.49
N GLN A 79 -6.12 6.79 12.05
CA GLN A 79 -6.24 7.54 13.30
C GLN A 79 -5.58 6.84 14.49
N SER A 80 -5.64 5.50 14.53
CA SER A 80 -5.00 4.71 15.58
C SER A 80 -3.47 4.65 15.47
N ILE A 81 -2.91 4.96 14.29
CA ILE A 81 -1.47 4.95 14.07
C ILE A 81 -0.85 6.19 14.71
N ARG A 82 -0.07 5.96 15.77
CA ARG A 82 0.75 7.00 16.39
C ARG A 82 1.99 7.20 15.52
N HIS A 83 1.98 8.25 14.70
CA HIS A 83 3.16 8.62 13.92
C HIS A 83 4.25 9.15 14.86
N GLN A 84 5.35 8.42 15.02
CA GLN A 84 6.59 9.05 15.47
C GLN A 84 7.07 9.95 14.34
N LEU A 85 6.86 11.26 14.50
CA LEU A 85 7.49 12.25 13.64
C LEU A 85 8.99 12.03 13.75
N THR A 86 9.65 11.80 12.62
CA THR A 86 11.11 11.69 12.60
C THR A 86 11.65 13.08 12.85
N ASP A 87 12.37 13.26 13.97
CA ASP A 87 13.05 14.52 14.26
C ASP A 87 14.00 14.84 13.10
N THR A 88 13.77 15.99 12.46
CA THR A 88 14.68 16.52 11.45
C THR A 88 15.87 17.13 12.17
N ALA A 89 16.85 16.29 12.50
CA ALA A 89 18.19 16.70 12.93
C ALA A 89 19.05 17.06 11.71
#